data_AF-A0A414S272-F1
#
_entry.id   AF-A0A414S272-F1
#
_cell.length_a   1.000
_cell.length_b   1.000
_cell.length_c   1.000
_cell.angle_alpha   90.00
_cell.angle_beta   90.00
_cell.angle_gamma   90.00
#
_symmetry.space_group_name_H-M   'P 1'
#
loop_
_entity.id
_entity.type
_entity.pdbx_description
1 polymer ?
#
loop_
_entity_poly.entity_id
_entity_poly.type
_entity_poly.pdbx_seq_one_letter_code
_entity_poly.pdbx_strand_id
1 'polypeptide(L)' 'MPQVILAPLTGKAVPLSEVPDSVFSEKVLGDGVAIIPADGKIVSPVDGKIPICWQKKKMTV' A
#
# COMPACT_ATOMS: atom_id res chain seq x y z
N MET A 1 2.04 14.93 -18.82
CA MET A 1 2.08 13.45 -18.88
C MET A 1 1.25 12.94 -17.72
N PRO A 2 0.25 12.05 -17.94
CA PRO A 2 -0.46 11.44 -16.83
C PRO A 2 0.54 10.61 -16.01
N GLN A 3 0.53 10.80 -14.70
CA GLN A 3 1.34 10.00 -13.77
C GLN A 3 0.63 8.65 -13.59
N VAL A 4 1.13 7.60 -14.24
CA VAL A 4 0.58 6.25 -14.13
C VAL A 4 1.24 5.55 -12.95
N ILE A 5 0.44 5.19 -11.95
CA ILE A 5 0.89 4.42 -10.79
C ILE A 5 0.57 2.94 -11.05
N LEU A 6 1.60 2.09 -11.05
CA LEU A 6 1.42 0.65 -11.23
C LEU A 6 1.00 -0.01 -9.91
N ALA A 7 0.41 -1.20 -10.00
CA ALA A 7 0.07 -1.96 -8.80
C ALA A 7 1.36 -2.47 -8.12
N PRO A 8 1.60 -2.12 -6.83
CA PRO A 8 2.79 -2.57 -6.11
C PRO A 8 2.75 -4.05 -5.70
N LEU A 9 1.58 -4.68 -5.79
CA LEU A 9 1.37 -6.08 -5.42
C LEU A 9 0.24 -6.69 -6.26
N THR A 10 0.31 -8.02 -6.43
CA THR A 10 -0.77 -8.78 -7.09
C THR A 10 -1.90 -8.98 -6.09
N GLY A 11 -3.13 -8.63 -6.49
CA GLY A 11 -4.26 -8.68 -5.58
C GLY A 11 -5.53 -8.03 -6.10
N LYS A 12 -6.51 -7.87 -5.22
CA LYS A 12 -7.78 -7.19 -5.52
C LYS A 12 -7.75 -5.77 -4.96
N ALA A 13 -7.98 -4.78 -5.83
CA ALA A 13 -8.17 -3.40 -5.40
C ALA A 13 -9.54 -3.22 -4.72
N VAL A 14 -9.55 -2.58 -3.56
CA VAL A 14 -10.73 -2.25 -2.77
C VAL A 14 -10.68 -0.78 -2.34
N PRO A 15 -11.84 -0.11 -2.17
CA PRO A 15 -11.87 1.27 -1.71
C PRO A 15 -11.34 1.36 -0.26
N LEU A 16 -10.74 2.51 0.08
CA LEU A 16 -10.23 2.75 1.43
C LEU A 16 -11.31 2.64 2.52
N SER A 17 -12.57 2.90 2.18
CA SER A 17 -13.72 2.75 3.08
C SER A 17 -13.96 1.32 3.57
N GLU A 18 -13.47 0.31 2.85
CA GLU A 18 -13.58 -1.10 3.24
C GLU A 18 -12.43 -1.54 4.15
N VAL A 19 -11.44 -0.68 4.40
CA VAL A 19 -10.30 -0.98 5.28
C VAL A 19 -10.74 -0.80 6.74
N PRO A 20 -10.51 -1.80 7.62
CA PRO A 20 -10.98 -1.75 9.01
C PRO A 20 -10.21 -0.78 9.92
N ASP A 21 -9.21 -0.07 9.39
CA ASP A 21 -8.37 0.86 10.13
C ASP A 21 -8.79 2.31 9.80
N SER A 22 -9.18 3.06 10.84
CA SER A 22 -9.73 4.41 10.72
C SER A 22 -8.78 5.40 10.07
N VAL A 23 -7.46 5.23 10.27
CA VAL A 23 -6.45 6.13 9.67
C VAL A 23 -6.50 6.07 8.14
N PHE A 24 -6.80 4.89 7.59
CA PHE A 24 -6.91 4.68 6.15
C PHE A 24 -8.33 4.92 5.64
N SER A 25 -9.37 4.48 6.35
CA SER A 25 -10.76 4.61 5.89
C SER A 25 -11.30 6.04 5.95
N GLU A 26 -10.82 6.85 6.89
CA GLU A 26 -11.12 8.29 6.96
C GLU A 26 -10.25 9.12 6.01
N LYS A 27 -9.34 8.49 5.25
CA LYS A 27 -8.43 9.15 4.30
C LYS A 27 -7.57 10.25 4.93
N VAL A 28 -7.24 10.11 6.21
CA VAL A 28 -6.45 11.11 6.97
C VAL A 28 -5.10 11.36 6.32
N LEU A 29 -4.48 10.30 5.78
CA LEU A 29 -3.18 10.35 5.10
C LEU A 29 -3.27 10.80 3.63
N GLY A 30 -4.48 10.89 3.08
CA GLY A 30 -4.75 11.23 1.69
C GLY A 30 -5.64 10.21 0.97
N ASP A 31 -6.00 10.55 -0.26
CA ASP A 31 -6.75 9.67 -1.15
C ASP A 31 -5.87 8.57 -1.72
N GLY A 32 -6.47 7.40 -1.92
CA GLY A 32 -5.78 6.24 -2.48
C GLY A 32 -6.69 5.03 -2.63
N VAL A 33 -6.06 3.88 -2.83
CA VAL A 33 -6.71 2.58 -2.98
C VAL A 33 -6.00 1.55 -2.11
N ALA A 34 -6.76 0.64 -1.51
CA ALA A 34 -6.21 -0.51 -0.80
C ALA A 34 -6.18 -1.72 -1.73
N ILE A 35 -5.20 -2.62 -1.53
CA ILE A 35 -5.10 -3.85 -2.31
C ILE A 35 -5.01 -5.03 -1.35
N ILE A 36 -5.90 -6.00 -1.49
CA ILE A 36 -5.85 -7.28 -0.77
C ILE A 36 -4.84 -8.18 -1.50
N PRO A 37 -3.68 -8.51 -0.89
CA PRO A 37 -2.64 -9.30 -1.54
C PRO A 37 -3.10 -10.72 -1.86
N ALA A 38 -2.77 -11.19 -3.07
CA ALA A 38 -2.88 -12.59 -3.47
C ALA A 38 -1.52 -13.33 -3.41
N ASP A 39 -0.40 -12.58 -3.44
CA ASP A 39 0.96 -13.09 -3.31
C ASP A 39 1.76 -12.20 -2.33
N GLY A 40 2.85 -12.73 -1.77
CA GLY A 40 3.70 -12.06 -0.78
C GLY A 40 4.80 -11.18 -1.40
N LYS A 41 4.82 -11.01 -2.73
CA LYS A 41 5.80 -10.17 -3.42
C LYS A 41 5.31 -8.73 -3.54
N ILE A 42 6.14 -7.79 -3.10
CA ILE A 42 5.92 -6.36 -3.21
C ILE A 42 6.99 -5.78 -4.14
N VAL A 43 6.56 -4.98 -5.12
CA VAL A 43 7.41 -4.29 -6.09
C VAL A 43 7.17 -2.78 -6.04
N SER A 44 8.09 -2.01 -6.61
CA SER A 44 7.90 -0.55 -6.69
C SER A 44 6.79 -0.21 -7.68
N PRO A 45 5.81 0.64 -7.31
CA PRO A 45 4.74 1.07 -8.21
C PRO A 45 5.18 2.16 -9.19
N VAL A 46 6.33 2.78 -8.94
CA VAL A 46 6.90 3.91 -9.71
C VAL A 46 8.42 3.82 -9.75
N ASP A 47 9.02 4.49 -10.73
CA ASP A 47 10.46 4.74 -10.76
C ASP A 47 10.81 5.87 -9.77
N GLY A 48 11.77 5.62 -8.88
CA GLY A 48 12.14 6.61 -7.88
C GLY A 48 13.17 6.10 -6.88
N LYS A 49 13.52 6.95 -5.91
CA LYS A 49 14.38 6.60 -4.78
C LYS A 49 13.53 6.38 -3.54
N ILE A 50 13.76 5.27 -2.83
CA ILE A 50 13.08 4.98 -1.56
C ILE A 50 13.65 5.91 -0.48
N PRO A 51 12.87 6.86 0.06
CA PRO A 51 13.35 7.79 1.08
C PRO A 51 13.30 7.18 2.49
N ILE A 52 12.35 6.28 2.73
CA ILE A 52 12.12 5.63 4.02
C ILE A 52 11.64 4.20 3.78
N CYS A 53 12.19 3.25 4.53
CA CYS A 53 11.71 1.87 4.58
C CYS A 53 11.69 1.42 6.03
N TRP A 54 10.51 1.01 6.52
CA TRP A 54 10.38 0.50 7.88
C TRP A 54 10.62 -1.01 7.91
N GLN A 55 11.59 -1.43 8.73
CA GLN A 55 11.80 -2.83 9.09
C GLN A 55 11.00 -3.16 10.34
N LYS A 56 9.92 -3.96 10.24
CA LYS A 56 9.32 -4.57 11.43
C LYS A 56 10.22 -5.72 11.91
N LYS A 57 10.87 -5.50 13.05
CA LYS A 57 11.62 -6.55 13.78
C LYS A 57 10.60 -7.55 14.34
N LYS A 58 10.79 -8.85 14.07
CA LYS A 58 10.00 -9.94 14.67
C LYS A 58 9.94 -9.75 16.18
N MET A 59 8.73 -9.65 16.73
CA MET A 59 8.48 -9.82 18.15
C MET A 59 8.59 -11.32 18.42
N THR A 60 9.81 -11.76 18.76
CA THR A 60 10.08 -13.09 19.31
C THR A 60 9.52 -13.11 20.72
N VAL A 61 8.63 -14.07 20.99
CA VAL A 61 8.12 -14.40 22.33
C VAL A 61 9.23 -14.89 23.24
#